data_AF-A0A396Z314-F1
#
_entry.id   AF-A0A396Z314-F1
#
_cell.length_a   1.000
_cell.length_b   1.000
_cell.length_c   1.000
_cell.angle_alpha   90.00
_cell.angle_beta   90.00
_cell.angle_gamma   90.00
#
_symmetry.space_group_name_H-M   'P 1'
#
loop_
_entity.id
_entity.type
_entity.pdbx_description
1 polymer ?
#
loop_
_entity_poly.entity_id
_entity_poly.type
_entity_poly.pdbx_seq_one_letter_code
_entity_poly.pdbx_strand_id
1 'polypeptide(L)' 'MSNEEGSIELKRAEDLWINHCEDFLRRGKILKRWNELPVYLKTERMKEYYIELKRRIESNESAKNN' A
#
# COMPACT_ATOMS: atom_id res chain seq x y z
N MET A 1 31.56 5.24 -3.82
CA MET A 1 30.59 5.76 -2.82
C MET A 1 29.25 5.16 -3.20
N SER A 2 28.86 4.07 -2.52
CA SER A 2 27.77 3.20 -2.98
C SER A 2 26.82 2.92 -1.83
N ASN A 3 26.16 3.97 -1.33
CA ASN A 3 25.19 3.86 -0.23
C ASN A 3 23.86 4.58 -0.55
N GLU A 4 23.58 4.86 -1.83
CA GLU A 4 22.34 5.57 -2.23
C GLU A 4 21.40 4.72 -3.12
N GLU A 5 21.90 3.64 -3.73
CA GLU A 5 21.11 2.79 -4.63
C GLU A 5 19.99 2.01 -3.92
N GLY A 6 20.25 1.44 -2.74
CA GLY A 6 19.25 0.63 -2.02
C GLY A 6 18.02 1.42 -1.56
N SER A 7 18.18 2.72 -1.27
CA SER A 7 17.08 3.60 -0.87
C SER A 7 16.18 3.97 -2.05
N ILE A 8 16.74 4.06 -3.26
CA ILE A 8 16.00 4.40 -4.48
C ILE A 8 15.15 3.20 -4.93
N GLU A 9 15.69 1.99 -4.84
CA GLU A 9 14.96 0.76 -5.17
C GLU A 9 13.79 0.52 -4.23
N LEU A 10 13.99 0.75 -2.93
CA LEU A 10 12.93 0.66 -1.93
C LEU A 10 11.80 1.65 -2.22
N LYS A 11 12.14 2.91 -2.47
CA LYS A 11 11.15 3.96 -2.77
C LYS A 11 10.35 3.64 -4.03
N ARG A 12 10.98 3.09 -5.07
CA ARG A 12 10.29 2.63 -6.29
C ARG A 12 9.36 1.46 -6.02
N ALA A 13 9.79 0.49 -5.22
CA ALA A 13 8.96 -0.64 -4.83
C ALA A 13 7.73 -0.17 -4.03
N GLU A 14 7.91 0.81 -3.13
CA GLU A 14 6.82 1.42 -2.39
C GLU A 14 5.81 2.09 -3.33
N ASP A 15 6.27 2.96 -4.22
CA ASP A 15 5.40 3.67 -5.16
C ASP A 15 4.64 2.72 -6.10
N LEU A 16 5.29 1.65 -6.60
CA LEU A 16 4.62 0.61 -7.38
C LEU A 16 3.51 -0.08 -6.58
N TRP A 17 3.76 -0.34 -5.30
CA TRP A 17 2.79 -1.01 -4.45
C TRP A 17 1.61 -0.11 -4.09
N ILE A 18 1.84 1.18 -3.82
CA ILE A 18 0.80 2.20 -3.63
C ILE A 18 -0.11 2.23 -4.87
N ASN A 19 0.48 2.38 -6.06
CA ASN A 19 -0.27 2.43 -7.32
C ASN A 19 -1.07 1.15 -7.57
N HIS A 20 -0.48 -0.01 -7.26
CA HIS A 20 -1.19 -1.28 -7.34
C HIS A 20 -2.40 -1.32 -6.42
N CYS A 21 -2.25 -0.81 -5.19
CA CYS A 21 -3.34 -0.78 -4.23
C CYS A 21 -4.48 0.15 -4.64
N GLU A 22 -4.15 1.34 -5.13
CA GLU A 22 -5.15 2.30 -5.62
C GLU A 22 -5.92 1.76 -6.82
N ASP A 23 -5.26 1.09 -7.77
CA ASP A 23 -5.95 0.49 -8.91
C ASP A 23 -6.83 -0.70 -8.48
N PHE A 24 -6.42 -1.47 -7.47
CA PHE A 24 -7.26 -2.51 -6.87
C PHE A 24 -8.52 -1.93 -6.20
N LEU A 25 -8.35 -0.86 -5.42
CA LEU A 25 -9.47 -0.13 -4.82
C LEU A 25 -10.43 0.43 -5.86
N ARG A 26 -9.89 1.04 -6.92
CA ARG A 26 -10.69 1.58 -8.02
C ARG A 26 -11.49 0.50 -8.74
N ARG A 27 -10.93 -0.72 -8.84
CA ARG A 27 -11.62 -1.90 -9.39
C ARG A 27 -12.56 -2.58 -8.39
N GLY A 28 -12.68 -2.08 -7.16
CA GLY A 28 -13.50 -2.68 -6.11
C GLY A 28 -13.01 -4.07 -5.67
N LYS A 29 -11.73 -4.37 -5.85
CA LYS A 29 -11.12 -5.64 -5.44
C LYS A 29 -10.62 -5.55 -4.01
N ILE A 30 -10.69 -6.68 -3.31
CA ILE A 30 -10.16 -6.83 -1.96
C ILE A 30 -8.63 -6.87 -2.03
N LEU A 31 -7.99 -5.99 -1.27
CA LEU A 31 -6.54 -5.95 -1.14
C LEU A 31 -6.02 -7.16 -0.35
N LYS A 32 -4.84 -7.65 -0.73
CA LYS A 32 -4.13 -8.67 0.06
C LYS A 32 -3.79 -8.15 1.46
N ARG A 33 -3.68 -9.06 2.42
CA ARG A 33 -3.38 -8.68 3.81
C ARG A 33 -1.98 -8.10 3.90
N TRP A 34 -1.79 -7.06 4.72
CA TRP A 34 -0.47 -6.50 5.04
C TRP A 34 0.55 -7.58 5.41
N ASN A 35 0.11 -8.64 6.08
CA ASN A 35 0.99 -9.73 6.48
C ASN A 35 1.61 -10.48 5.30
N GLU A 36 0.91 -10.56 4.17
CA GLU A 36 1.38 -11.22 2.94
C GLU A 36 2.41 -10.38 2.17
N LEU A 37 2.66 -9.14 2.60
CA LEU A 37 3.64 -8.29 1.95
C LEU A 37 5.06 -8.73 2.24
N PRO A 38 5.96 -8.56 1.25
CA PRO A 38 7.38 -8.81 1.46
C PRO A 38 7.93 -7.93 2.59
N VAL A 39 8.84 -8.48 3.40
CA VAL A 39 9.40 -7.77 4.57
C VAL A 39 10.11 -6.48 4.15
N TYR A 40 10.75 -6.45 2.98
CA TYR A 40 11.40 -5.24 2.47
C TYR A 40 10.42 -4.10 2.17
N LEU A 41 9.13 -4.39 1.94
CA LEU A 41 8.08 -3.38 1.74
C LEU A 41 7.37 -2.98 3.04
N LYS A 42 7.62 -3.68 4.15
CA LYS A 42 7.04 -3.36 5.47
C LYS A 42 7.79 -2.22 6.17
N THR A 43 8.01 -1.14 5.44
CA THR A 43 8.59 0.10 5.96
C THR A 43 7.57 0.87 6.80
N GLU A 44 8.02 1.83 7.60
CA GLU A 44 7.12 2.70 8.36
C GLU A 44 6.20 3.50 7.43
N ARG A 45 6.73 4.06 6.33
CA ARG A 45 5.95 4.78 5.31
C ARG A 45 4.81 3.94 4.76
N MET A 46 5.09 2.67 4.43
CA MET A 46 4.06 1.76 3.93
C MET A 46 3.04 1.36 4.99
N LYS A 47 3.47 1.24 6.25
CA LYS A 47 2.57 0.90 7.36
C LYS A 47 1.57 2.03 7.58
N GLU A 48 2.03 3.28 7.56
CA GLU A 48 1.16 4.46 7.65
C GLU A 48 0.18 4.49 6.47
N TYR A 49 0.68 4.33 5.25
CA TYR A 49 -0.16 4.27 4.06
C TYR A 49 -1.22 3.16 4.15
N TYR A 50 -0.84 1.96 4.60
CA TYR A 50 -1.77 0.84 4.74
C TYR A 50 -2.89 1.11 5.76
N ILE A 51 -2.57 1.79 6.87
CA ILE A 51 -3.56 2.18 7.87
C ILE A 51 -4.56 3.17 7.27
N GLU A 52 -4.08 4.19 6.55
CA GLU A 52 -4.95 5.14 5.85
C GLU A 52 -5.81 4.46 4.77
N LEU A 53 -5.20 3.57 3.99
CA LEU A 53 -5.86 2.77 2.97
C LEU A 53 -7.00 1.94 3.56
N LYS A 54 -6.74 1.26 4.68
CA LYS A 54 -7.75 0.44 5.38
C LYS A 54 -8.91 1.30 5.87
N ARG A 55 -8.62 2.45 6.49
CA ARG A 55 -9.66 3.42 6.89
C ARG A 55 -10.51 3.90 5.71
N ARG A 56 -9.88 4.15 4.56
CA ARG A 56 -10.58 4.54 3.32
C ARG A 56 -11.48 3.42 2.80
N ILE A 57 -11.03 2.17 2.83
CA ILE A 57 -11.84 1.01 2.44
C ILE A 57 -13.05 0.86 3.35
N GLU A 58 -12.83 0.84 4.66
CA GLU A 58 -13.92 0.71 5.64
C GLU A 58 -14.96 1.83 5.47
N SER A 59 -14.49 3.07 5.22
CA SER A 59 -15.37 4.20 4.91
C SER A 59 -16.11 4.04 3.57
N ASN A 60 -15.44 3.58 2.52
CA ASN A 60 -16.05 3.43 1.19
C ASN A 60 -17.01 2.22 1.11
N GLU A 61 -16.73 1.14 1.84
CA GLU A 61 -17.67 0.02 2.01
C GLU A 61 -18.91 0.47 2.77
N SER A 62 -18.77 1.30 3.81
CA SER A 62 -19.92 1.87 4.51
C SER A 62 -20.77 2.79 3.61
N ALA A 63 -20.16 3.47 2.63
CA ALA A 63 -20.85 4.33 1.68
C ALA A 63 -21.59 3.56 0.56
N LYS A 64 -21.17 2.33 0.23
CA LYS A 64 -21.86 1.48 -0.75
C LYS A 64 -23.10 0.77 -0.19
N ASN A 65 -23.24 0.72 1.14
CA ASN A 65 -24.30 0.00 1.83
C ASN A 65 -25.44 0.92 2.35
N ASN A 66 -25.49 2.19 1.93
CA ASN A 66 -26.50 3.16 2.34
C ASN A 66 -27.19 3.82 1.14
#